data_AF-A0A286FK29-F1
#
_entry.id   AF-A0A286FK29-F1
#
_cell.length_a   1.000
_cell.length_b   1.000
_cell.length_c   1.000
_cell.angle_alpha   90.00
_cell.angle_beta   90.00
_cell.angle_gamma   90.00
#
_symmetry.space_group_name_H-M   'P 1'
#
loop_
_entity.id
_entity.type
_entity.pdbx_description
1 polymer ?
#
loop_
_entity_poly.entity_id
_entity_poly.type
_entity_poly.pdbx_seq_one_letter_code
_entity_poly.pdbx_strand_id
1 'polypeptide(L)'
;MRPTAATPTAATLIALTLAATALTACGNGSGSSPNTLKVSFKQSTDNSIKVMDTYLADMKKEFEKKYPGKKVELVPIKAPDSEYYTKLQQMLRSPRTAPDLVYEDTFLINSDITSGYLKPLDPYLAKWPDWQQFIDTAKNAAKGEDGKTYGVPDGTDTRGLWFDKRVFRQAGLPTTWQPKTWDDILSAARIIKKKVPGVTPPQRLHRQAGG
;
A
#
# COMPACT_ATOMS: atom_id res chain seq x y z
N MET A 1 38.13 14.44 3.05
CA MET A 1 39.55 14.06 2.94
C MET A 1 39.69 13.14 1.75
N ARG A 2 40.25 13.64 0.64
CA ARG A 2 40.58 12.89 -0.58
C ARG A 2 42.11 12.91 -0.72
N PRO A 3 42.77 11.80 -1.06
CA PRO A 3 44.13 11.85 -1.55
C PRO A 3 44.16 11.87 -3.09
N THR A 4 44.93 12.81 -3.63
CA THR A 4 45.33 12.93 -5.03
C THR A 4 46.85 12.70 -5.08
N ALA A 5 47.34 11.76 -5.91
CA ALA A 5 48.73 11.67 -6.40
C ALA A 5 48.73 10.63 -7.54
N ALA A 6 48.91 11.04 -8.81
CA ALA A 6 50.18 11.31 -9.52
C ALA A 6 50.89 10.03 -10.00
N THR A 7 50.87 9.87 -11.33
CA THR A 7 51.52 8.86 -12.20
C THR A 7 53.03 9.04 -12.32
N PRO A 8 53.75 7.98 -12.74
CA PRO A 8 54.79 8.14 -13.75
C PRO A 8 54.71 7.14 -14.92
N THR A 9 55.40 7.53 -15.99
CA THR A 9 55.46 7.05 -17.39
C THR A 9 56.37 5.84 -17.66
N ALA A 10 55.96 5.02 -18.66
CA ALA A 10 56.72 4.34 -19.74
C ALA A 10 57.79 3.27 -19.39
N ALA A 11 58.10 2.21 -20.16
CA ALA A 11 57.54 1.53 -21.33
C ALA A 11 58.41 0.26 -21.61
N THR A 12 57.84 -0.92 -21.95
CA THR A 12 58.48 -1.92 -22.84
C THR A 12 57.48 -2.96 -23.39
N LEU A 13 57.59 -3.25 -24.68
CA LEU A 13 56.80 -4.20 -25.50
C LEU A 13 57.07 -5.68 -25.18
N ILE A 14 56.10 -6.57 -25.47
CA ILE A 14 56.22 -7.77 -26.36
C ILE A 14 54.83 -8.38 -26.59
N ALA A 15 54.64 -8.95 -27.79
CA ALA A 15 53.39 -9.24 -28.48
C ALA A 15 52.79 -10.65 -28.26
N LEU A 16 51.64 -10.88 -28.92
CA LEU A 16 50.88 -12.12 -29.19
C LEU A 16 49.90 -12.63 -28.11
N THR A 17 48.59 -12.47 -28.33
CA THR A 17 47.70 -13.54 -28.86
C THR A 17 46.20 -13.18 -28.74
N LEU A 18 45.50 -13.40 -29.87
CA LEU A 18 44.11 -13.87 -30.03
C LEU A 18 42.99 -13.44 -29.05
N ALA A 19 42.00 -12.74 -29.64
CA ALA A 19 40.57 -13.02 -29.53
C ALA A 19 39.97 -13.21 -28.11
N ALA A 20 39.46 -12.12 -27.52
CA ALA A 20 38.39 -12.17 -26.54
C ALA A 20 37.55 -10.87 -26.52
N THR A 21 37.10 -10.40 -27.67
CA THR A 21 35.97 -9.44 -27.74
C THR A 21 34.65 -10.19 -27.62
N ALA A 22 34.40 -10.76 -26.45
CA ALA A 22 33.12 -11.37 -26.12
C ALA A 22 32.95 -11.44 -24.60
N LEU A 23 32.83 -10.30 -23.92
CA LEU A 23 32.29 -10.27 -22.56
C LEU A 23 31.64 -8.91 -22.23
N THR A 24 30.80 -8.41 -23.12
CA THR A 24 29.80 -7.36 -22.80
C THR A 24 28.37 -7.92 -22.72
N ALA A 25 28.23 -9.25 -22.61
CA ALA A 25 26.94 -9.89 -22.47
C ALA A 25 26.62 -10.15 -20.99
N CYS A 26 25.54 -9.52 -20.52
CA CYS A 26 24.78 -9.89 -19.34
C CYS A 26 25.37 -9.49 -17.97
N GLY A 27 25.72 -8.21 -17.83
CA GLY A 27 25.43 -7.51 -16.58
C GLY A 27 23.93 -7.28 -16.50
N ASN A 28 23.18 -8.27 -15.99
CA ASN A 28 21.73 -8.22 -15.80
C ASN A 28 21.39 -7.23 -14.68
N GLY A 29 21.62 -5.95 -14.96
CA GLY A 29 21.17 -4.85 -14.13
C GLY A 29 19.66 -4.86 -14.12
N SER A 30 19.09 -5.19 -12.97
CA SER A 30 17.67 -5.08 -12.61
C SER A 30 17.21 -3.61 -12.56
N GLY A 31 17.54 -2.83 -13.60
CA GLY A 31 17.00 -1.50 -13.83
C GLY A 31 15.59 -1.66 -14.38
N SER A 32 14.61 -1.06 -13.70
CA SER A 32 13.23 -0.98 -14.16
C SER A 32 13.17 -0.61 -15.64
N SER A 33 12.47 -1.41 -16.44
CA SER A 33 12.24 -1.11 -17.85
C SER A 33 11.51 0.24 -17.93
N PRO A 34 11.95 1.20 -18.78
CA PRO A 34 11.36 2.55 -18.85
C PRO A 34 9.86 2.59 -19.14
N ASN A 35 9.29 1.47 -19.60
CA ASN A 35 7.88 1.34 -19.94
C ASN A 35 7.09 0.46 -18.95
N THR A 36 7.70 0.01 -17.84
CA THR A 36 7.04 -0.80 -16.82
C THR A 36 6.88 0.01 -15.54
N LEU A 37 5.63 0.19 -15.10
CA LEU A 37 5.28 0.78 -13.81
C LEU A 37 5.17 -0.31 -12.74
N LYS A 38 5.95 -0.22 -11.68
CA LYS A 38 5.86 -1.11 -10.52
C LYS A 38 4.88 -0.56 -9.49
N VAL A 39 3.87 -1.34 -9.15
CA VAL A 39 2.83 -0.96 -8.17
C VAL A 39 2.87 -1.95 -7.01
N SER A 40 3.29 -1.49 -5.83
CA SER A 40 3.28 -2.32 -4.62
C SER A 40 1.98 -2.18 -3.86
N PHE A 41 1.46 -3.30 -3.38
CA PHE A 41 0.25 -3.32 -2.56
C PHE A 41 0.27 -4.43 -1.54
N LYS A 42 -0.52 -4.29 -0.48
CA LYS A 42 -0.67 -5.31 0.54
C LYS A 42 -1.54 -6.45 0.03
N GLN A 43 -0.96 -7.65 -0.02
CA GLN A 43 -1.72 -8.87 -0.29
C GLN A 43 -2.20 -9.49 1.03
N SER A 44 -3.44 -9.97 1.05
CA SER A 44 -3.99 -10.68 2.20
C SER A 44 -3.13 -11.88 2.59
N THR A 45 -2.91 -12.08 3.89
CA THR A 45 -2.25 -13.28 4.42
C THR A 45 -3.14 -14.51 4.29
N ASP A 46 -4.47 -14.31 4.38
CA ASP A 46 -5.49 -15.30 4.04
C ASP A 46 -5.61 -15.43 2.52
N ASN A 47 -5.32 -16.63 2.00
CA ASN A 47 -5.36 -16.94 0.58
C ASN A 47 -6.77 -16.96 -0.02
N SER A 48 -7.82 -17.09 0.79
CA SER A 48 -9.20 -17.07 0.31
C SER A 48 -9.66 -15.65 -0.07
N ILE A 49 -9.03 -14.62 0.51
CA ILE A 49 -9.34 -13.22 0.25
C ILE A 49 -8.50 -12.73 -0.93
N LYS A 50 -9.16 -12.45 -2.07
CA LYS A 50 -8.53 -12.00 -3.32
C LYS A 50 -9.01 -10.66 -3.85
N VAL A 51 -9.82 -9.92 -3.07
CA VAL A 51 -10.48 -8.68 -3.52
C VAL A 51 -9.48 -7.69 -4.13
N MET A 52 -8.37 -7.42 -3.44
CA MET A 52 -7.38 -6.45 -3.90
C MET A 52 -6.57 -6.96 -5.11
N ASP A 53 -6.21 -8.25 -5.09
CA ASP A 53 -5.51 -8.90 -6.19
C ASP A 53 -6.31 -8.82 -7.50
N THR A 54 -7.61 -9.15 -7.43
CA THR A 54 -8.52 -9.10 -8.58
C THR A 54 -8.71 -7.66 -9.06
N TYR A 55 -8.97 -6.74 -8.13
CA TYR A 55 -9.16 -5.32 -8.45
C TYR A 55 -7.97 -4.73 -9.20
N LEU A 56 -6.74 -4.93 -8.69
CA LEU A 56 -5.54 -4.42 -9.35
C LEU A 56 -5.20 -5.15 -10.64
N ALA A 57 -5.50 -6.44 -10.75
CA ALA A 57 -5.32 -7.19 -12.00
C ALA A 57 -6.24 -6.64 -13.10
N ASP A 58 -7.49 -6.32 -12.79
CA ASP A 58 -8.44 -5.72 -13.72
C ASP A 58 -8.01 -4.29 -14.12
N MET A 59 -7.58 -3.47 -13.15
CA MET A 59 -7.01 -2.15 -13.44
C MET A 59 -5.79 -2.22 -14.35
N LYS A 60 -4.87 -3.15 -14.06
CA LYS A 60 -3.69 -3.41 -14.90
C LYS A 60 -4.10 -3.72 -16.33
N LYS A 61 -5.07 -4.63 -16.50
CA LYS A 61 -5.55 -5.04 -17.83
C LYS A 61 -6.13 -3.87 -18.62
N GLU A 62 -6.99 -3.07 -17.99
CA GLU A 62 -7.59 -1.90 -18.65
C GLU A 62 -6.54 -0.82 -18.97
N PHE A 63 -5.56 -0.61 -18.09
CA PHE A 63 -4.47 0.32 -18.32
C PHE A 63 -3.59 -0.10 -19.49
N GLU A 64 -3.12 -1.35 -19.53
CA GLU A 64 -2.26 -1.86 -20.60
C GLU A 64 -2.98 -1.90 -21.95
N LYS A 65 -4.31 -2.12 -21.95
CA LYS A 65 -5.15 -2.02 -23.14
C LYS A 65 -5.28 -0.58 -23.65
N LYS A 66 -5.47 0.39 -22.74
CA LYS A 66 -5.61 1.81 -23.07
C LYS A 66 -4.30 2.47 -23.51
N TYR A 67 -3.16 1.98 -23.01
CA TYR A 67 -1.83 2.53 -23.29
C TYR A 67 -0.89 1.47 -23.87
N PRO A 68 -0.96 1.16 -25.17
CA PRO A 68 -0.12 0.17 -25.82
C PRO A 68 1.38 0.44 -25.58
N GLY A 69 2.13 -0.61 -25.25
CA GLY A 69 3.57 -0.53 -24.97
C GLY A 69 3.92 -0.11 -23.55
N LYS A 70 2.95 0.29 -22.72
CA LYS A 70 3.13 0.44 -21.27
C LYS A 70 2.74 -0.85 -20.57
N LYS A 71 3.48 -1.18 -19.50
CA LYS A 71 3.26 -2.36 -18.67
C LYS A 71 3.10 -1.96 -17.21
N VAL A 72 2.31 -2.72 -16.48
CA VAL A 72 2.16 -2.61 -15.02
C VAL A 72 2.66 -3.90 -14.38
N GLU A 73 3.62 -3.80 -13.48
CA GLU A 73 4.10 -4.91 -12.65
C GLU A 73 3.52 -4.76 -11.25
N LEU A 74 2.64 -5.68 -10.87
CA LEU A 74 2.09 -5.70 -9.52
C LEU A 74 3.08 -6.41 -8.58
N VAL A 75 3.43 -5.75 -7.49
CA VAL A 75 4.37 -6.25 -6.47
C VAL A 75 3.60 -6.52 -5.17
N PRO A 76 2.97 -7.71 -5.04
CA PRO A 76 2.22 -8.05 -3.84
C PRO A 76 3.17 -8.26 -2.66
N ILE A 77 2.91 -7.59 -1.55
CA ILE A 77 3.60 -7.81 -0.29
C ILE A 77 2.64 -8.56 0.63
N LYS A 78 2.86 -9.87 0.76
CA LYS A 78 2.07 -10.73 1.65
C LYS A 78 2.63 -10.66 3.06
N ALA A 79 2.01 -9.84 3.90
CA ALA A 79 2.43 -9.64 5.29
C ALA A 79 1.27 -9.10 6.14
N PRO A 80 1.28 -9.33 7.47
CA PRO A 80 0.43 -8.58 8.39
C PRO A 80 0.69 -7.06 8.27
N ASP A 81 -0.32 -6.22 8.56
CA ASP A 81 -0.15 -4.93 9.26
C ASP A 81 1.21 -4.23 9.14
N SER A 82 1.87 -4.17 10.30
CA SER A 82 3.16 -3.55 10.52
C SER A 82 4.29 -4.08 9.63
N GLU A 83 4.25 -5.36 9.27
CA GLU A 83 5.29 -5.98 8.46
C GLU A 83 5.22 -5.53 7.00
N TYR A 84 4.02 -5.25 6.49
CA TYR A 84 3.84 -4.67 5.16
C TYR A 84 4.60 -3.35 5.05
N TYR A 85 4.32 -2.41 5.96
CA TYR A 85 4.95 -1.09 5.97
C TYR A 85 6.46 -1.17 6.19
N THR A 86 6.92 -2.08 7.06
CA THR A 86 8.35 -2.30 7.27
C THR A 86 9.06 -2.74 5.99
N LYS A 87 8.47 -3.69 5.25
CA LYS A 87 9.02 -4.15 3.96
C LYS A 87 8.96 -3.05 2.90
N LEU A 88 7.87 -2.30 2.85
CA LEU A 88 7.71 -1.19 1.92
C LEU A 88 8.78 -0.11 2.16
N GLN A 89 8.98 0.32 3.41
CA GLN A 89 10.04 1.26 3.78
C GLN A 89 11.43 0.74 3.38
N GLN A 90 11.71 -0.55 3.57
CA GLN A 90 12.99 -1.14 3.12
C GLN A 90 13.16 -1.05 1.60
N MET A 91 12.09 -1.27 0.82
CA MET A 91 12.12 -1.15 -0.63
C MET A 91 12.36 0.30 -1.09
N LEU A 92 11.77 1.29 -0.41
CA LEU A 92 11.87 2.71 -0.72
C LEU A 92 13.27 3.30 -0.48
N ARG A 93 14.11 2.65 0.34
CA ARG A 93 15.48 3.11 0.64
C ARG A 93 16.44 3.08 -0.56
N SER A 94 16.11 2.33 -1.61
CA SER A 94 16.95 2.22 -2.79
C SER A 94 16.12 2.47 -4.05
N PRO A 95 16.53 3.39 -4.93
CA PRO A 95 15.84 3.63 -6.20
C PRO A 95 15.73 2.40 -7.11
N ARG A 96 16.55 1.36 -6.90
CA ARG A 96 16.48 0.11 -7.68
C ARG A 96 15.32 -0.79 -7.24
N THR A 97 14.94 -0.73 -5.98
CA THR A 97 13.89 -1.58 -5.39
C THR A 97 12.59 -0.82 -5.13
N ALA A 98 12.65 0.51 -5.13
CA ALA A 98 11.50 1.36 -4.94
C ALA A 98 10.47 1.11 -6.06
N PRO A 99 9.20 0.83 -5.71
CA PRO A 99 8.11 0.81 -6.67
C PRO A 99 7.81 2.24 -7.16
N ASP A 100 7.16 2.37 -8.31
CA ASP A 100 6.73 3.66 -8.86
C ASP A 100 5.46 4.17 -8.18
N LEU A 101 4.57 3.25 -7.76
CA LEU A 101 3.34 3.52 -7.01
C LEU A 101 3.24 2.61 -5.79
N VAL A 102 2.80 3.17 -4.68
CA VAL A 102 2.59 2.47 -3.42
C VAL A 102 1.14 2.62 -2.98
N TYR A 103 0.50 1.52 -2.58
CA TYR A 103 -0.70 1.60 -1.75
C TYR A 103 -0.27 1.88 -0.32
N GLU A 104 -0.63 3.06 0.18
CA GLU A 104 -0.18 3.58 1.47
C GLU A 104 -1.37 3.93 2.36
N ASP A 105 -1.16 3.86 3.68
CA ASP A 105 -2.11 4.41 4.63
C ASP A 105 -1.85 5.90 4.86
N THR A 106 -2.91 6.70 4.86
CA THR A 106 -2.87 8.12 5.19
C THR A 106 -2.13 8.45 6.48
N PHE A 107 -2.11 7.55 7.48
CA PHE A 107 -1.36 7.73 8.72
C PHE A 107 0.17 7.78 8.54
N LEU A 108 0.70 7.21 7.45
CA LEU A 108 2.15 7.09 7.20
C LEU A 108 2.67 8.15 6.22
N ILE A 109 1.78 8.90 5.58
CA ILE A 109 2.14 9.94 4.60
C ILE A 109 3.16 10.93 5.18
N ASN A 110 2.93 11.46 6.39
CA ASN A 110 3.85 12.44 6.98
C ASN A 110 5.25 11.87 7.29
N SER A 111 5.34 10.61 7.75
CA SER A 111 6.63 9.97 7.99
C SER A 111 7.40 9.71 6.70
N ASP A 112 6.71 9.37 5.61
CA ASP A 112 7.33 9.09 4.33
C ASP A 112 7.70 10.36 3.55
N ILE A 113 6.94 11.46 3.75
CA ILE A 113 7.33 12.80 3.32
C ILE A 113 8.63 13.21 4.01
N THR A 114 8.71 13.05 5.33
CA THR A 114 9.91 13.40 6.12
C THR A 114 11.12 12.58 5.68
N SER A 115 10.88 11.33 5.28
CA SER A 115 11.92 10.43 4.76
C SER A 115 12.29 10.70 3.29
N GLY A 116 11.57 11.60 2.60
CA GLY A 116 11.82 11.96 1.20
C GLY A 116 11.36 10.92 0.18
N TYR A 117 10.46 10.00 0.57
CA TYR A 117 10.01 8.91 -0.30
C TYR A 117 8.83 9.31 -1.20
N LEU A 118 8.03 10.29 -0.78
CA LEU A 118 6.84 10.71 -1.52
C LEU A 118 7.09 11.97 -2.34
N LYS A 119 6.54 11.97 -3.55
CA LYS A 119 6.59 13.10 -4.47
C LYS A 119 5.29 13.91 -4.36
N PRO A 120 5.35 15.25 -4.28
CA PRO A 120 4.14 16.06 -4.34
C PRO A 120 3.44 15.89 -5.69
N LEU A 121 2.14 15.68 -5.65
CA LEU A 121 1.31 15.35 -6.81
C LEU A 121 0.56 16.56 -7.37
N ASP A 122 0.58 17.71 -6.69
CA ASP A 122 -0.19 18.91 -7.05
C ASP A 122 -0.05 19.31 -8.53
N PRO A 123 1.14 19.30 -9.17
CA PRO A 123 1.27 19.65 -10.59
C PRO A 123 0.57 18.68 -11.55
N TYR A 124 0.37 17.43 -11.12
CA TYR A 124 -0.32 16.40 -11.88
C TYR A 124 -1.83 16.47 -11.62
N LEU A 125 -2.24 16.61 -10.35
CA LEU A 125 -3.64 16.69 -9.94
C LEU A 125 -4.34 17.93 -10.50
N ALA A 126 -3.62 19.06 -10.62
CA ALA A 126 -4.15 20.27 -11.25
C ALA A 126 -4.55 20.08 -12.72
N LYS A 127 -3.99 19.06 -13.39
CA LYS A 127 -4.27 18.72 -14.80
C LYS A 127 -5.24 17.55 -14.95
N TRP A 128 -5.66 16.92 -13.85
CA TRP A 128 -6.52 15.75 -13.88
C TRP A 128 -7.96 16.15 -13.49
N PRO A 129 -8.90 16.20 -14.45
CA PRO A 129 -10.26 16.67 -14.18
C PRO A 129 -10.99 15.86 -13.10
N ASP A 130 -10.72 14.55 -13.02
CA ASP A 130 -11.40 13.68 -12.05
C ASP A 130 -10.97 13.92 -10.61
N TRP A 131 -9.90 14.69 -10.39
CA TRP A 131 -9.51 15.09 -9.04
C TRP A 131 -10.64 15.83 -8.29
N GLN A 132 -11.52 16.53 -9.03
CA GLN A 132 -12.66 17.22 -8.44
C GLN A 132 -13.72 16.27 -7.86
N GLN A 133 -13.76 15.01 -8.31
CA GLN A 133 -14.76 14.03 -7.87
C GLN A 133 -14.52 13.53 -6.43
N PHE A 134 -13.31 13.68 -5.89
CA PHE A 134 -12.99 13.27 -4.52
C PHE A 134 -13.55 14.26 -3.48
N ILE A 135 -14.09 13.74 -2.38
CA ILE A 135 -14.58 14.55 -1.26
C ILE A 135 -13.42 15.24 -0.52
N ASP A 136 -13.68 16.42 0.03
CA ASP A 136 -12.62 17.25 0.66
C ASP A 136 -11.96 16.55 1.85
N THR A 137 -12.72 15.79 2.65
CA THR A 137 -12.17 15.03 3.78
C THR A 137 -11.10 14.03 3.32
N ALA A 138 -11.34 13.34 2.20
CA ALA A 138 -10.38 12.38 1.64
C ALA A 138 -9.16 13.10 1.04
N LYS A 139 -9.38 14.21 0.32
CA LYS A 139 -8.29 15.04 -0.21
C LYS A 139 -7.38 15.56 0.91
N ASN A 140 -7.97 16.02 2.02
CA ASN A 140 -7.22 16.53 3.16
C ASN A 140 -6.43 15.45 3.89
N ALA A 141 -6.93 14.21 3.95
CA ALA A 141 -6.19 13.08 4.52
C ALA A 141 -4.92 12.72 3.71
N ALA A 142 -4.86 13.10 2.43
CA ALA A 142 -3.71 12.88 1.56
C ALA A 142 -2.72 14.07 1.52
N LYS A 143 -2.95 15.12 2.32
CA LYS A 143 -2.07 16.29 2.40
C LYS A 143 -1.02 16.13 3.48
N GLY A 144 0.19 16.58 3.18
CA GLY A 144 1.25 16.75 4.16
C GLY A 144 1.03 18.00 5.02
N GLU A 145 1.79 18.11 6.10
CA GLU A 145 1.83 19.31 6.96
C GLU A 145 2.28 20.57 6.20
N ASP A 146 3.01 20.41 5.09
CA ASP A 146 3.43 21.50 4.20
C ASP A 146 2.31 21.98 3.24
N GLY A 147 1.11 21.40 3.36
CA GLY A 147 -0.08 21.73 2.58
C GLY A 147 -0.12 21.11 1.17
N LYS A 148 0.92 20.39 0.74
CA LYS A 148 0.96 19.72 -0.56
C LYS A 148 0.26 18.37 -0.51
N THR A 149 -0.21 17.89 -1.66
CA THR A 149 -0.92 16.62 -1.78
C THR A 149 0.04 15.51 -2.21
N TYR A 150 0.12 14.42 -1.46
CA TYR A 150 1.09 13.33 -1.69
C TYR A 150 0.44 11.99 -2.07
N GLY A 151 -0.88 11.92 -2.07
CA GLY A 151 -1.61 10.71 -2.43
C GLY A 151 -2.90 11.01 -3.20
N VAL A 152 -3.39 10.00 -3.91
CA VAL A 152 -4.73 9.98 -4.50
C VAL A 152 -5.56 9.02 -3.64
N PRO A 153 -6.65 9.49 -2.99
CA PRO A 153 -7.50 8.60 -2.22
C PRO A 153 -8.15 7.54 -3.12
N ASP A 154 -8.15 6.29 -2.69
CA ASP A 154 -8.87 5.19 -3.38
C ASP A 154 -10.17 4.81 -2.65
N GLY A 155 -10.19 4.99 -1.32
CA GLY A 155 -11.35 4.72 -0.49
C GLY A 155 -11.18 5.32 0.90
N THR A 156 -12.22 5.20 1.72
CA THR A 156 -12.15 5.53 3.14
C THR A 156 -12.93 4.49 3.96
N ASP A 157 -12.41 4.16 5.13
CA ASP A 157 -13.05 3.22 6.04
C ASP A 157 -14.01 3.95 6.98
N THR A 158 -15.29 3.58 6.96
CA THR A 158 -16.25 4.01 7.97
C THR A 158 -16.36 2.98 9.08
N ARG A 159 -16.22 3.42 10.34
CA ARG A 159 -16.44 2.56 11.50
C ARG A 159 -17.94 2.32 11.69
N GLY A 160 -18.35 1.06 11.58
CA GLY A 160 -19.71 0.60 11.87
C GLY A 160 -19.78 -0.28 13.11
N LEU A 161 -20.98 -0.43 13.67
CA LEU A 161 -21.29 -1.45 14.67
C LEU A 161 -22.18 -2.51 14.03
N TRP A 162 -21.71 -3.75 14.02
CA TRP A 162 -22.48 -4.91 13.57
C TRP A 162 -22.87 -5.77 14.79
N PHE A 163 -24.08 -6.33 14.76
CA PHE A 163 -24.56 -7.24 15.79
C PHE A 163 -25.34 -8.41 15.20
N ASP A 164 -25.27 -9.58 15.83
CA ASP A 164 -26.03 -10.76 15.40
C ASP A 164 -27.48 -10.66 15.89
N LYS A 165 -28.42 -10.53 14.96
CA LYS A 165 -29.86 -10.47 15.24
C LYS A 165 -30.38 -11.72 15.96
N ARG A 166 -29.77 -12.89 15.77
CA ARG A 166 -30.15 -14.14 16.46
C ARG A 166 -29.81 -14.06 17.94
N VAL A 167 -28.61 -13.58 18.26
CA VAL A 167 -28.16 -13.35 19.65
C VAL A 167 -29.05 -12.31 20.32
N PHE A 168 -29.39 -11.22 19.62
CA PHE A 168 -30.30 -10.21 20.14
C PHE A 168 -31.68 -10.80 20.45
N ARG A 169 -32.26 -11.62 19.56
CA ARG A 169 -33.55 -12.30 19.85
C ARG A 169 -33.45 -13.21 21.07
N GLN A 170 -32.40 -14.02 21.18
CA GLN A 170 -32.19 -14.91 22.34
C GLN A 170 -32.06 -14.12 23.66
N ALA A 171 -31.42 -12.95 23.61
CA ALA A 171 -31.30 -12.05 24.75
C ALA A 171 -32.59 -11.23 25.05
N GLY A 172 -33.60 -11.31 24.19
CA GLY A 172 -34.82 -10.48 24.27
C GLY A 172 -34.58 -9.01 23.95
N LEU A 173 -33.57 -8.70 23.13
CA LEU A 173 -33.25 -7.37 22.62
C LEU A 173 -33.85 -7.16 21.22
N PRO A 174 -34.19 -5.90 20.85
CA PRO A 174 -34.76 -5.62 19.54
C PRO A 174 -33.75 -5.86 18.41
N THR A 175 -34.16 -6.54 17.33
CA THR A 175 -33.31 -6.77 16.15
C THR A 175 -33.11 -5.53 15.28
N THR A 176 -33.83 -4.45 15.60
CA THR A 176 -33.75 -3.11 15.01
C THR A 176 -32.99 -2.13 15.90
N TRP A 177 -32.24 -2.65 16.88
CA TRP A 177 -31.49 -1.85 17.84
C TRP A 177 -30.53 -0.86 17.16
N GLN A 178 -30.63 0.41 17.57
CA GLN A 178 -29.80 1.53 17.09
C GLN A 178 -29.26 2.28 18.31
N PRO A 179 -28.10 1.88 18.87
CA PRO A 179 -27.53 2.58 20.02
C PRO A 179 -27.18 4.02 19.65
N LYS A 180 -27.43 4.93 20.59
CA LYS A 180 -27.03 6.34 20.46
C LYS A 180 -25.83 6.67 21.35
N THR A 181 -25.58 5.84 22.36
CA THR A 181 -24.52 6.04 23.34
C THR A 181 -23.69 4.77 23.54
N TRP A 182 -22.50 4.94 24.14
CA TRP A 182 -21.69 3.80 24.59
C TRP A 182 -22.40 3.00 25.69
N ASP A 183 -23.20 3.66 26.53
CA ASP A 183 -23.95 2.99 27.58
C ASP A 183 -25.03 2.07 27.03
N ASP A 184 -25.68 2.43 25.91
CA ASP A 184 -26.60 1.53 25.21
C ASP A 184 -25.89 0.24 24.80
N ILE A 185 -24.68 0.37 24.25
CA ILE A 185 -23.86 -0.76 23.78
C ILE A 185 -23.45 -1.64 24.96
N LEU A 186 -22.96 -1.04 26.04
CA LEU A 186 -22.55 -1.77 27.24
C LEU A 186 -23.75 -2.44 27.92
N SER A 187 -24.92 -1.80 27.93
CA SER A 187 -26.16 -2.38 28.45
C SER A 187 -26.58 -3.62 27.67
N ALA A 188 -26.64 -3.53 26.33
CA ALA A 188 -26.93 -4.68 25.47
C ALA A 188 -25.92 -5.82 25.68
N ALA A 189 -24.63 -5.51 25.78
CA ALA A 189 -23.58 -6.49 26.03
C ALA A 189 -23.76 -7.23 27.37
N ARG A 190 -24.12 -6.51 28.44
CA ARG A 190 -24.40 -7.11 29.77
C ARG A 190 -25.64 -8.01 29.74
N ILE A 191 -26.70 -7.60 29.03
CA ILE A 191 -27.93 -8.41 28.87
C ILE A 191 -27.61 -9.71 28.12
N ILE A 192 -26.86 -9.62 27.02
CA ILE A 192 -26.43 -10.78 26.23
C ILE A 192 -25.59 -11.72 27.11
N LYS A 193 -24.59 -11.21 27.82
CA LYS A 193 -23.73 -12.02 28.71
C LYS A 193 -24.54 -12.79 29.76
N LYS A 194 -25.60 -12.18 30.30
CA LYS A 194 -26.45 -12.80 31.33
C LYS A 194 -27.41 -13.85 30.75
N LYS A 195 -27.98 -13.60 29.56
CA LYS A 195 -29.08 -14.39 29.00
C LYS A 195 -28.65 -15.43 27.97
N VAL A 196 -27.48 -15.26 27.36
CA VAL A 196 -26.97 -16.14 26.30
C VAL A 196 -25.58 -16.64 26.71
N PRO A 197 -25.50 -17.65 27.61
CA PRO A 197 -24.23 -18.20 28.06
C PRO A 197 -23.45 -18.80 26.88
N GLY A 198 -22.13 -18.58 26.84
CA GLY A 198 -21.26 -19.03 25.75
C GLY A 198 -21.13 -18.08 24.57
N VAL A 199 -21.91 -16.99 24.52
CA VAL A 199 -21.72 -15.92 23.53
C VAL A 199 -20.83 -14.83 24.09
N THR A 200 -19.70 -14.58 23.44
CA THR A 200 -18.89 -13.38 23.69
C THR A 200 -19.66 -12.16 23.18
N PRO A 201 -20.00 -11.17 24.03
CA PRO A 201 -20.70 -9.96 23.58
C PRO A 201 -19.92 -9.27 22.46
N PRO A 202 -20.57 -8.48 21.58
CA PRO A 202 -19.91 -7.90 20.42
C PRO A 202 -18.69 -7.10 20.87
N GLN A 203 -17.51 -7.67 20.68
CA GLN A 203 -16.25 -6.95 20.74
C GLN A 203 -16.25 -5.98 19.57
N ARG A 204 -15.63 -4.80 19.77
CA ARG A 204 -15.21 -3.97 18.64
C ARG A 204 -14.46 -4.87 17.68
N LEU A 205 -15.08 -5.19 16.55
CA LEU A 205 -14.41 -5.90 15.49
C LEU A 205 -13.46 -4.91 14.82
N HIS A 206 -12.25 -4.79 15.36
CA HIS A 206 -11.10 -4.73 14.47
C HIS A 206 -11.07 -6.10 13.80
N ARG A 207 -11.39 -6.11 12.50
CA ARG A 207 -11.25 -7.20 11.54
C ARG A 207 -10.36 -8.34 12.06
N GLN A 208 -10.97 -9.38 12.64
CA GLN A 208 -10.39 -10.72 12.64
C GLN A 208 -11.28 -11.58 11.76
N ALA A 209 -10.78 -11.87 10.57
CA ALA A 209 -11.31 -12.88 9.68
C ALA A 209 -11.00 -14.27 10.27
N GLY A 210 -11.93 -15.20 10.15
CA GLY A 210 -11.70 -16.59 10.54
C GLY A 210 -13.01 -17.33 10.85
N GLY A 211 -13.61 -17.89 9.79
CA GLY A 211 -14.77 -18.78 9.83
C GLY A 211 -15.12 -19.20 8.41
#